data_AF-A0A7L3C9D9-F1
#
_entry.id   AF-A0A7L3C9D9-F1
#
_cell.length_a   1.000
_cell.length_b   1.000
_cell.length_c   1.000
_cell.angle_alpha   90.00
_cell.angle_beta   90.00
_cell.angle_gamma   90.00
#
_symmetry.space_group_name_H-M   'P 1'
#
loop_
_entity.id
_entity.type
_entity.pdbx_description
1 polymer ?
#
loop_
_entity_poly.entity_id
_entity_poly.type
_entity_poly.pdbx_seq_one_letter_code
_entity_poly.pdbx_strand_id
1 'polypeptide(L)'
;RQVALADLVIINKTDLVSGEELNKVRTSVRSINGLVKILETQRSRVDLSNVLDLHAFDSLSGISLQKKLEHVKTTHAHLDKGIITVTFEVPGNIKEEKLNLFIQNLLWEKNVKDKTGCTMDIIRLKGLVSIQGKSHQVIVQGVHELYDLEETAVAWKEDEKRTNRLVLIGRNLDKDTIKEVFVATVGEKQGNS
;
A
#
# COMPACT_ATOMS: atom_id res chain seq x y z
N ARG A 1 -11.29 9.95 1.84
CA ARG A 1 -10.28 10.43 0.87
C ARG A 1 -9.02 10.92 1.59
N GLN A 2 -9.06 11.98 2.40
CA GLN A 2 -7.86 12.47 3.12
C GLN A 2 -7.15 11.38 3.95
N VAL A 3 -7.89 10.55 4.69
CA VAL A 3 -7.34 9.42 5.47
C VAL A 3 -6.61 8.39 4.60
N ALA A 4 -7.05 8.18 3.35
CA ALA A 4 -6.45 7.21 2.43
C ALA A 4 -5.13 7.69 1.81
N LEU A 5 -4.92 9.01 1.75
CA LEU A 5 -3.65 9.60 1.29
C LEU A 5 -2.68 9.87 2.44
N ALA A 6 -3.12 9.83 3.69
CA ALA A 6 -2.31 10.21 4.83
C ALA A 6 -1.28 9.12 5.20
N ASP A 7 -0.03 9.52 5.39
CA ASP A 7 1.02 8.67 6.01
C ASP A 7 0.93 8.68 7.54
N LEU A 8 0.34 9.75 8.10
CA LEU A 8 0.11 9.97 9.51
C LEU A 8 -1.31 10.50 9.74
N VAL A 9 -2.04 9.89 10.67
CA VAL A 9 -3.33 10.39 11.16
C VAL A 9 -3.18 10.71 12.64
N ILE A 10 -3.48 11.96 12.99
CA ILE A 10 -3.50 12.41 14.38
C ILE A 10 -4.95 12.41 14.85
N ILE A 11 -5.29 11.55 15.80
CA ILE A 11 -6.56 11.54 16.50
C ILE A 11 -6.40 12.42 17.74
N ASN A 12 -7.03 13.58 17.71
CA ASN A 12 -7.00 14.55 18.81
C ASN A 12 -8.28 14.46 19.66
N LYS A 13 -8.21 15.00 20.88
CA LYS A 13 -9.30 15.01 21.88
C LYS A 13 -9.70 13.63 22.40
N THR A 14 -8.74 12.72 22.54
CA THR A 14 -9.01 11.37 23.09
C THR A 14 -9.50 11.42 24.55
N ASP A 15 -9.38 12.56 25.21
CA ASP A 15 -9.89 12.84 26.57
C ASP A 15 -11.42 12.97 26.63
N LEU A 16 -12.10 13.19 25.50
CA LEU A 16 -13.55 13.36 25.43
C LEU A 16 -14.31 12.09 25.02
N VAL A 17 -13.61 10.98 24.80
CA VAL A 17 -14.19 9.72 24.31
C VAL A 17 -13.77 8.55 25.17
N SER A 18 -14.66 7.57 25.32
CA SER A 18 -14.35 6.32 26.01
C SER A 18 -13.33 5.48 25.23
N GLY A 19 -12.61 4.59 25.93
CA GLY A 19 -11.64 3.69 25.28
C GLY A 19 -12.27 2.78 24.20
N GLU A 20 -13.57 2.47 24.32
CA GLU A 20 -14.30 1.69 23.32
C GLU A 20 -14.57 2.51 22.05
N GLU A 21 -14.98 3.77 22.18
CA GLU A 21 -15.19 4.69 21.05
C GLU A 21 -13.88 5.02 20.33
N LEU A 22 -12.79 5.23 21.09
CA LEU A 22 -11.47 5.43 20.51
C LEU A 22 -11.03 4.21 19.70
N ASN A 23 -11.29 2.99 20.21
CA ASN A 23 -11.02 1.76 19.47
C ASN A 23 -11.90 1.63 18.23
N LYS A 24 -13.17 2.07 18.26
CA LYS A 24 -14.03 2.13 17.07
C LYS A 24 -13.44 3.06 16.01
N VAL A 25 -13.05 4.28 16.37
CA VAL A 25 -12.41 5.25 15.45
C VAL A 25 -11.10 4.70 14.90
N ARG A 26 -10.25 4.10 15.75
CA ARG A 26 -8.99 3.46 15.34
C ARG A 26 -9.25 2.34 14.32
N THR A 27 -10.25 1.51 14.57
CA THR A 27 -10.65 0.42 13.67
C THR A 27 -11.16 0.98 12.34
N SER A 28 -11.95 2.05 12.36
CA SER A 28 -12.43 2.74 11.14
C SER A 28 -11.30 3.39 10.34
N VAL A 29 -10.32 4.03 10.99
CA VAL A 29 -9.16 4.61 10.30
C VAL A 29 -8.31 3.52 9.66
N ARG A 30 -8.04 2.43 10.40
CA ARG A 30 -7.27 1.28 9.90
C ARG A 30 -7.99 0.52 8.78
N SER A 31 -9.31 0.46 8.78
CA SER A 31 -10.06 -0.19 7.71
C SER A 31 -9.98 0.60 6.39
N ILE A 32 -9.83 1.92 6.47
CA ILE A 32 -9.65 2.78 5.28
C ILE A 32 -8.19 2.77 4.81
N ASN A 33 -7.24 2.90 5.73
CA ASN A 33 -5.81 2.94 5.42
C ASN A 33 -5.02 2.07 6.40
N GLY A 34 -4.73 0.83 6.00
CA GLY A 34 -3.99 -0.11 6.83
C GLY A 34 -2.53 0.27 7.09
N LEU A 35 -1.97 1.20 6.31
CA LEU A 35 -0.56 1.60 6.38
C LEU A 35 -0.31 2.85 7.23
N VAL A 36 -1.37 3.51 7.70
CA VAL A 36 -1.28 4.81 8.39
C VAL A 36 -0.75 4.68 9.80
N LYS A 37 0.20 5.54 10.17
CA LYS A 37 0.60 5.71 11.57
C LYS A 37 -0.50 6.51 12.28
N ILE A 38 -1.05 5.97 13.37
CA ILE A 38 -2.06 6.67 14.18
C ILE A 38 -1.36 7.23 15.41
N LEU A 39 -1.45 8.54 15.61
CA LEU A 39 -1.00 9.21 16.83
C LEU A 39 -2.21 9.74 17.59
N GLU A 40 -2.28 9.40 18.87
CA GLU A 40 -3.34 9.84 19.77
C GLU A 40 -2.83 11.02 20.58
N THR A 41 -3.60 12.09 20.61
CA THR A 41 -3.23 13.31 21.34
C THR A 41 -4.40 13.87 22.12
N GLN A 42 -4.07 14.50 23.25
CA GLN A 42 -4.99 15.25 24.07
C GLN A 42 -4.62 16.73 23.99
N ARG A 43 -5.61 17.59 23.74
CA ARG A 43 -5.43 19.05 23.60
C ARG A 43 -4.37 19.47 22.56
N SER A 44 -4.25 18.72 21.46
CA SER A 44 -3.27 18.98 20.39
C SER A 44 -1.80 19.01 20.86
N ARG A 45 -1.49 18.47 22.05
CA ARG A 45 -0.11 18.25 22.47
C ARG A 45 0.42 17.02 21.74
N VAL A 46 0.90 17.26 20.53
CA VAL A 46 1.71 16.29 19.78
C VAL A 46 3.15 16.64 20.06
N ASP A 47 3.96 15.65 20.42
CA ASP A 47 5.41 15.84 20.42
C ASP A 47 5.81 16.24 18.99
N LEU A 48 6.35 17.44 18.82
CA LEU A 48 6.67 17.99 17.51
C LEU A 48 7.66 17.09 16.77
N SER A 49 8.50 16.35 17.51
CA SER A 49 9.39 15.31 16.99
C SER A 49 8.60 14.17 16.35
N ASN A 50 7.42 13.78 16.85
CA ASN A 50 6.61 12.74 16.22
C ASN A 50 5.84 13.19 14.96
N VAL A 51 5.72 14.52 14.74
CA VAL A 51 5.09 15.14 13.56
C VAL A 51 6.15 15.53 12.52
N LEU A 52 7.32 16.00 12.98
CA LEU A 52 8.46 16.42 12.16
C LEU A 52 9.44 15.27 11.85
N ASP A 53 9.62 14.28 12.74
CA ASP A 53 10.16 12.93 12.40
C ASP A 53 9.09 12.06 11.74
N LEU A 54 8.16 12.69 11.01
CA LEU A 54 7.89 12.16 9.69
C LEU A 54 9.15 12.38 8.87
N HIS A 55 10.09 11.47 9.07
CA HIS A 55 10.75 10.71 8.03
C HIS A 55 9.77 10.33 6.90
N ALA A 56 9.19 11.32 6.23
CA ALA A 56 8.62 11.18 4.90
C ALA A 56 9.72 10.67 3.94
N PHE A 57 10.99 10.85 4.33
CA PHE A 57 12.16 10.15 3.84
C PHE A 57 12.38 8.74 4.49
N ASP A 58 12.61 8.52 5.79
CA ASP A 58 12.88 7.14 6.30
C ASP A 58 11.68 6.17 6.33
N SER A 59 10.47 6.62 6.00
CA SER A 59 9.34 5.74 5.60
C SER A 59 9.64 4.90 4.35
N LEU A 60 10.83 5.10 3.76
CA LEU A 60 11.44 4.42 2.63
C LEU A 60 12.47 3.34 3.05
N SER A 61 12.67 3.09 4.35
CA SER A 61 13.42 1.87 4.71
C SER A 61 12.59 0.63 4.35
N GLY A 62 13.14 -0.23 3.48
CA GLY A 62 12.49 -1.49 3.07
C GLY A 62 11.98 -2.29 4.26
N ILE A 63 12.69 -2.24 5.40
CA ILE A 63 12.33 -2.87 6.67
C ILE A 63 11.01 -2.33 7.27
N SER A 64 10.82 -1.00 7.30
CA SER A 64 9.60 -0.38 7.84
C SER A 64 8.39 -0.72 6.99
N LEU A 65 8.57 -0.71 5.66
CA LEU A 65 7.51 -1.12 4.73
C LEU A 65 7.21 -2.62 4.85
N GLN A 66 8.23 -3.48 4.92
CA GLN A 66 8.07 -4.93 5.07
C GLN A 66 7.27 -5.27 6.34
N LYS A 67 7.62 -4.65 7.48
CA LYS A 67 6.84 -4.78 8.73
C LYS A 67 5.41 -4.28 8.58
N LYS A 68 5.18 -3.13 7.94
CA LYS A 68 3.82 -2.61 7.73
C LYS A 68 2.99 -3.57 6.87
N LEU A 69 3.57 -4.07 5.78
CA LEU A 69 2.94 -5.02 4.86
C LEU A 69 2.51 -6.32 5.54
N GLU A 70 3.32 -6.85 6.47
CA GLU A 70 2.96 -8.05 7.27
C GLU A 70 1.68 -7.86 8.10
N HIS A 71 1.42 -6.62 8.54
CA HIS A 71 0.28 -6.32 9.42
C HIS A 71 -0.96 -5.83 8.66
N VAL A 72 -0.88 -5.56 7.35
CA VAL A 72 -2.06 -5.17 6.56
C VAL A 72 -2.87 -6.41 6.20
N LYS A 73 -3.77 -6.80 7.10
CA LYS A 73 -4.88 -7.69 6.76
C LYS A 73 -5.85 -6.93 5.86
N THR A 74 -6.27 -7.54 4.75
CA THR A 74 -7.35 -7.03 3.90
C THR A 74 -8.55 -6.72 4.77
N THR A 75 -8.86 -5.44 4.97
CA THR A 75 -9.92 -5.02 5.87
C THR A 75 -11.07 -4.51 5.02
N HIS A 76 -12.21 -5.22 5.07
CA HIS A 76 -13.44 -4.74 4.46
C HIS A 76 -13.95 -3.57 5.31
N ALA A 77 -13.96 -2.36 4.75
CA ALA A 77 -14.47 -1.18 5.44
C ALA A 77 -16.01 -1.24 5.49
N HIS A 78 -16.58 -1.27 6.70
CA HIS A 78 -18.04 -1.28 6.95
C HIS A 78 -18.69 0.12 6.97
N LEU A 79 -18.05 1.16 6.43
CA LEU A 79 -18.60 2.52 6.48
C LEU A 79 -18.54 3.22 5.11
N ASP A 80 -19.72 3.33 4.50
CA ASP A 80 -20.32 4.37 3.65
C ASP A 80 -19.48 5.27 2.70
N LYS A 81 -18.21 4.95 2.43
CA LYS A 81 -17.35 5.79 1.56
C LYS A 81 -16.55 5.03 0.51
N GLY A 82 -16.90 3.78 0.23
CA GLY A 82 -16.46 3.00 -0.96
C GLY A 82 -14.95 2.78 -1.14
N ILE A 83 -14.10 3.34 -0.27
CA ILE A 83 -12.63 3.21 -0.34
C ILE A 83 -12.22 2.03 0.52
N ILE A 84 -11.52 1.08 -0.10
CA ILE A 84 -11.01 -0.14 0.52
C ILE A 84 -9.50 -0.27 0.28
N THR A 85 -8.84 -1.05 1.14
CA THR A 85 -7.43 -1.40 0.98
C THR A 85 -7.31 -2.86 0.57
N VAL A 86 -6.62 -3.10 -0.54
CA VAL A 86 -6.31 -4.43 -1.06
C VAL A 86 -4.81 -4.67 -0.98
N THR A 87 -4.45 -5.86 -0.49
CA THR A 87 -3.06 -6.31 -0.44
C THR A 87 -2.92 -7.70 -1.06
N PHE A 88 -1.86 -7.87 -1.85
CA PHE A 88 -1.51 -9.16 -2.42
C PHE A 88 0.00 -9.33 -2.53
N GLU A 89 0.41 -10.59 -2.57
CA GLU A 89 1.80 -10.99 -2.66
C GLU A 89 1.97 -11.98 -3.82
N VAL A 90 3.05 -11.79 -4.58
CA VAL A 90 3.42 -12.63 -5.72
C VAL A 90 4.92 -12.94 -5.64
N PRO A 91 5.30 -14.23 -5.52
CA PRO A 91 6.70 -14.62 -5.52
C PRO A 91 7.33 -14.43 -6.91
N GLY A 92 8.63 -14.15 -6.94
CA GLY A 92 9.42 -14.04 -8.17
C GLY A 92 10.06 -12.67 -8.37
N ASN A 93 10.87 -12.58 -9.42
CA ASN A 93 11.46 -11.33 -9.89
C ASN A 93 10.64 -10.79 -11.05
N ILE A 94 10.50 -9.47 -11.11
CA ILE A 94 9.80 -8.79 -12.20
C ILE A 94 10.76 -7.88 -12.96
N LYS A 95 10.50 -7.67 -14.24
CA LYS A 95 11.22 -6.66 -15.04
C LYS A 95 10.62 -5.29 -14.77
N GLU A 96 11.48 -4.28 -14.61
CA GLU A 96 11.05 -2.91 -14.35
C GLU A 96 10.08 -2.39 -15.42
N GLU A 97 10.35 -2.68 -16.69
CA GLU A 97 9.49 -2.34 -17.83
C GLU A 97 8.07 -2.94 -17.69
N LYS A 98 7.97 -4.21 -17.28
CA LYS A 98 6.68 -4.89 -17.08
C LYS A 98 5.92 -4.32 -15.89
N LEU A 99 6.63 -3.96 -14.82
CA LEU A 99 6.03 -3.27 -13.68
C LEU A 99 5.46 -1.91 -14.10
N ASN A 100 6.21 -1.14 -14.88
CA ASN A 100 5.76 0.15 -15.38
C ASN A 100 4.51 0.02 -16.25
N LEU A 101 4.47 -0.97 -17.16
CA LEU A 101 3.28 -1.27 -17.95
C LEU A 101 2.07 -1.62 -17.07
N PHE A 102 2.27 -2.45 -16.04
CA PHE A 102 1.21 -2.78 -15.09
C PHE A 102 0.66 -1.52 -14.40
N ILE A 103 1.54 -0.66 -13.88
CA ILE A 103 1.15 0.55 -13.16
C ILE A 103 0.45 1.53 -14.09
N GLN A 104 0.93 1.70 -15.33
CA GLN A 104 0.30 2.57 -16.33
C GLN A 104 -1.10 2.08 -16.71
N ASN A 105 -1.26 0.78 -16.99
CA ASN A 105 -2.57 0.19 -17.28
C ASN A 105 -3.54 0.34 -16.11
N LEU A 106 -3.01 0.29 -14.90
CA LEU A 106 -3.79 0.34 -13.68
C LEU A 106 -4.19 1.77 -13.28
N LEU A 107 -3.28 2.75 -13.38
CA LEU A 107 -3.49 4.13 -12.94
C LEU A 107 -4.06 5.04 -14.05
N TRP A 108 -3.57 4.91 -15.29
CA TRP A 108 -3.92 5.81 -16.39
C TRP A 108 -5.06 5.28 -17.24
N GLU A 109 -4.96 4.03 -17.67
CA GLU A 109 -5.95 3.49 -18.60
C GLU A 109 -7.31 3.26 -17.91
N LYS A 110 -7.33 3.05 -16.59
CA LYS A 110 -8.56 2.79 -15.80
C LYS A 110 -9.40 1.65 -16.42
N ASN A 111 -8.72 0.74 -17.13
CA ASN A 111 -9.33 -0.34 -17.89
C ASN A 111 -9.65 -1.57 -17.02
N VAL A 112 -9.12 -1.61 -15.80
CA VAL A 112 -9.41 -2.69 -14.86
C VAL A 112 -10.79 -2.50 -14.26
N LYS A 113 -11.72 -3.35 -14.69
CA LYS A 113 -13.08 -3.43 -14.15
C LYS A 113 -13.16 -4.59 -13.17
N ASP A 114 -13.94 -4.42 -12.12
CA ASP A 114 -14.26 -5.52 -11.20
C ASP A 114 -15.19 -6.55 -11.88
N LYS A 115 -15.46 -7.66 -11.18
CA LYS A 115 -16.37 -8.71 -11.65
C LYS A 115 -17.80 -8.23 -11.94
N THR A 116 -18.16 -7.03 -11.48
CA THR A 116 -19.48 -6.39 -11.70
C THR A 116 -19.47 -5.40 -12.87
N GLY A 117 -18.31 -5.15 -13.50
CA GLY A 117 -18.14 -4.23 -14.60
C GLY A 117 -17.88 -2.77 -14.18
N CYS A 118 -17.70 -2.51 -12.88
CA CYS A 118 -17.38 -1.17 -12.38
C CYS A 118 -15.88 -0.88 -12.51
N THR A 119 -15.54 0.33 -12.96
CA THR A 119 -14.14 0.78 -13.03
C THR A 119 -13.55 0.92 -11.63
N MET A 120 -12.36 0.37 -11.46
CA MET A 120 -11.57 0.53 -10.23
C MET A 120 -10.90 1.90 -10.21
N ASP A 121 -11.02 2.61 -9.09
CA ASP A 121 -10.38 3.91 -8.90
C ASP A 121 -9.29 3.79 -7.84
N ILE A 122 -8.03 3.86 -8.26
CA ILE A 122 -6.88 3.77 -7.35
C ILE A 122 -6.45 5.16 -6.93
N ILE A 123 -6.45 5.37 -5.63
CA ILE A 123 -6.07 6.63 -5.00
C ILE A 123 -4.60 6.59 -4.62
N ARG A 124 -4.14 5.44 -4.10
CA ARG A 124 -2.77 5.25 -3.64
C ARG A 124 -2.30 3.82 -3.92
N LEU A 125 -1.06 3.72 -4.37
CA LEU A 125 -0.30 2.48 -4.56
C LEU A 125 0.94 2.58 -3.69
N LYS A 126 1.25 1.53 -2.93
CA LYS A 126 2.57 1.36 -2.33
C LYS A 126 2.94 -0.11 -2.39
N GLY A 127 4.19 -0.43 -2.67
CA GLY A 127 4.63 -1.81 -2.72
C GLY A 127 6.12 -1.95 -2.55
N LEU A 128 6.52 -3.16 -2.23
CA LEU A 128 7.90 -3.61 -2.21
C LEU A 128 8.02 -4.68 -3.28
N VAL A 129 8.89 -4.48 -4.25
CA VAL A 129 9.03 -5.36 -5.41
C VAL A 129 10.46 -5.82 -5.58
N SER A 130 10.63 -7.00 -6.17
CA SER A 130 11.94 -7.53 -6.55
C SER A 130 12.15 -7.35 -8.03
N ILE A 131 13.06 -6.43 -8.40
CA ILE A 131 13.40 -6.16 -9.79
C ILE A 131 14.55 -7.05 -10.25
N GLN A 132 14.42 -7.67 -11.42
CA GLN A 132 15.49 -8.46 -12.03
C GLN A 132 16.72 -7.59 -12.30
N GLY A 133 17.89 -8.05 -11.86
CA GLY A 133 19.15 -7.30 -11.98
C GLY A 133 19.46 -6.38 -10.80
N LYS A 134 18.51 -6.16 -9.87
CA LYS A 134 18.74 -5.40 -8.63
C LYS A 134 18.92 -6.33 -7.43
N SER A 135 20.01 -6.14 -6.69
CA SER A 135 20.29 -6.86 -5.44
C SER A 135 19.48 -6.33 -4.27
N HIS A 136 19.03 -5.08 -4.33
CA HIS A 136 18.22 -4.46 -3.28
C HIS A 136 16.72 -4.51 -3.57
N GLN A 137 15.94 -4.36 -2.50
CA GLN A 137 14.49 -4.19 -2.57
C GLN A 137 14.17 -2.83 -3.19
N VAL A 138 13.16 -2.80 -4.05
CA VAL A 138 12.67 -1.56 -4.68
C VAL A 138 11.30 -1.24 -4.11
N ILE A 139 11.11 0.00 -3.68
CA ILE A 139 9.82 0.52 -3.29
C ILE A 139 9.15 1.14 -4.51
N VAL A 140 7.91 0.73 -4.76
CA VAL A 140 7.00 1.42 -5.66
C VAL A 140 6.03 2.23 -4.83
N GLN A 141 5.83 3.50 -5.20
CA GLN A 141 4.80 4.33 -4.60
C GLN A 141 4.12 5.18 -5.65
N GLY A 142 2.79 5.29 -5.57
CA GLY A 142 2.02 6.12 -6.48
C GLY A 142 0.83 6.77 -5.79
N VAL A 143 0.53 7.98 -6.21
CA VAL A 143 -0.64 8.75 -5.78
C VAL A 143 -1.35 9.20 -7.05
N HIS A 144 -2.59 8.74 -7.21
CA HIS A 144 -3.39 8.98 -8.40
C HIS A 144 -2.69 8.51 -9.67
N GLU A 145 -2.28 9.43 -10.56
CA GLU A 145 -1.66 9.11 -11.85
C GLU A 145 -0.12 9.20 -11.81
N LEU A 146 0.47 9.59 -10.67
CA LEU A 146 1.92 9.68 -10.54
C LEU A 146 2.44 8.48 -9.76
N TYR A 147 3.56 7.91 -10.21
CA TYR A 147 4.29 6.89 -9.47
C TYR A 147 5.79 7.11 -9.56
N ASP A 148 6.50 6.52 -8.61
CA ASP A 148 7.96 6.55 -8.51
C ASP A 148 8.47 5.17 -8.05
N LEU A 149 9.72 4.87 -8.44
CA LEU A 149 10.43 3.65 -8.10
C LEU A 149 11.75 4.01 -7.43
N GLU A 150 11.92 3.59 -6.19
CA GLU A 150 13.11 3.90 -5.40
C GLU A 150 13.79 2.63 -4.92
N GLU A 151 15.08 2.48 -5.23
CA GLU A 151 15.90 1.40 -4.70
C GLU A 151 16.25 1.69 -3.23
N THR A 152 16.00 0.73 -2.36
CA THR A 152 16.27 0.89 -0.93
C THR A 152 17.68 0.42 -0.57
N ALA A 153 18.18 0.83 0.59
CA ALA A 153 19.43 0.28 1.15
C ALA A 153 19.31 -1.19 1.62
N VAL A 154 18.13 -1.82 1.50
CA VAL A 154 17.88 -3.18 1.99
C VAL A 154 18.16 -4.18 0.88
N ALA A 155 19.28 -4.89 0.99
CA ALA A 155 19.60 -6.00 0.10
C ALA A 155 18.66 -7.18 0.37
N TRP A 156 18.24 -7.86 -0.69
CA TRP A 156 17.64 -9.18 -0.55
C TRP A 156 18.69 -10.16 -0.04
N LYS A 157 18.37 -10.96 0.98
CA LYS A 157 19.28 -12.01 1.42
C LYS A 157 19.35 -13.12 0.38
N GLU A 158 20.48 -13.80 0.26
CA GLU A 158 20.69 -14.87 -0.73
C GLU A 158 19.67 -16.03 -0.57
N ASP A 159 19.27 -16.33 0.67
CA ASP A 159 18.28 -17.36 0.98
C ASP A 159 16.83 -16.84 1.02
N GLU A 160 16.61 -15.54 0.84
CA GLU A 160 15.28 -14.94 0.91
C GLU A 160 14.55 -15.08 -0.42
N LYS A 161 13.36 -15.69 -0.37
CA LYS A 161 12.49 -15.77 -1.54
C LYS A 161 12.11 -14.36 -1.97
N ARG A 162 12.56 -13.98 -3.16
CA ARG A 162 12.18 -12.74 -3.82
C ARG A 162 10.66 -12.69 -3.93
N THR A 163 10.05 -11.67 -3.34
CA THR A 163 8.60 -11.51 -3.28
C THR A 163 8.20 -10.08 -3.63
N ASN A 164 7.06 -9.94 -4.29
CA ASN A 164 6.47 -8.67 -4.65
C ASN A 164 5.21 -8.51 -3.81
N ARG A 165 5.14 -7.43 -3.04
CA ARG A 165 4.05 -7.15 -2.12
C ARG A 165 3.50 -5.77 -2.45
N LEU A 166 2.24 -5.71 -2.87
CA LEU A 166 1.60 -4.46 -3.26
C LEU A 166 0.39 -4.18 -2.37
N VAL A 167 0.19 -2.91 -2.07
CA VAL A 167 -0.94 -2.34 -1.34
C VAL A 167 -1.58 -1.27 -2.20
N LEU A 168 -2.86 -1.44 -2.46
CA LEU A 168 -3.66 -0.51 -3.24
C LEU A 168 -4.79 -0.02 -2.36
N ILE A 169 -5.02 1.30 -2.41
CA ILE A 169 -6.09 1.95 -1.68
C ILE A 169 -6.93 2.71 -2.70
N GLY A 170 -8.21 2.41 -2.76
CA GLY A 170 -9.06 2.85 -3.85
C GLY A 170 -10.50 2.38 -3.72
N ARG A 171 -11.32 2.64 -4.72
CA ARG A 171 -12.75 2.26 -4.76
C ARG A 171 -12.99 1.10 -5.70
N ASN A 172 -13.94 0.26 -5.34
CA ASN A 172 -14.35 -0.92 -6.11
C ASN A 172 -13.19 -1.87 -6.45
N LEU A 173 -12.16 -1.92 -5.59
CA LEU A 173 -10.98 -2.75 -5.84
C LEU A 173 -11.32 -4.24 -5.71
N ASP A 174 -11.05 -5.02 -6.76
CA ASP A 174 -11.10 -6.49 -6.71
C ASP A 174 -9.67 -7.03 -6.61
N LYS A 175 -9.37 -7.67 -5.47
CA LYS A 175 -8.05 -8.24 -5.20
C LYS A 175 -7.64 -9.30 -6.21
N ASP A 176 -8.55 -10.18 -6.59
CA ASP A 176 -8.24 -11.31 -7.45
C ASP A 176 -7.94 -10.78 -8.86
N THR A 177 -8.79 -9.89 -9.38
CA THR A 177 -8.59 -9.27 -10.69
C THR A 177 -7.28 -8.48 -10.77
N ILE A 178 -6.98 -7.63 -9.77
CA ILE A 178 -5.73 -6.86 -9.78
C ILE A 178 -4.52 -7.81 -9.70
N LYS A 179 -4.59 -8.86 -8.88
CA LYS A 179 -3.52 -9.86 -8.78
C LYS A 179 -3.34 -10.63 -10.08
N GLU A 180 -4.42 -11.03 -10.74
CA GLU A 180 -4.38 -11.72 -12.05
C GLU A 180 -3.76 -10.83 -13.12
N VAL A 181 -4.16 -9.55 -13.20
CA VAL A 181 -3.57 -8.58 -14.13
C VAL A 181 -2.09 -8.36 -13.85
N PHE A 182 -1.71 -8.27 -12.57
CA PHE A 182 -0.31 -8.17 -12.17
C PHE A 182 0.48 -9.39 -12.64
N VAL A 183 0.01 -10.59 -12.30
CA VAL A 183 0.65 -11.86 -12.70
C VAL A 183 0.68 -12.02 -14.23
N ALA A 184 -0.35 -11.61 -14.95
CA ALA A 184 -0.38 -11.69 -16.41
C ALA A 184 0.64 -10.73 -17.08
N THR A 185 0.84 -9.56 -16.48
CA THR A 185 1.75 -8.53 -17.03
C THR A 185 3.20 -8.84 -16.65
N VAL A 186 3.45 -9.15 -15.38
CA VAL A 186 4.81 -9.40 -14.86
C VAL A 186 5.26 -10.83 -15.06
N GLY A 187 4.32 -11.78 -15.09
CA GLY A 187 4.60 -13.19 -15.32
C GLY A 187 5.28 -13.37 -16.65
N GLU A 188 6.49 -13.91 -16.61
CA GLU A 188 6.99 -14.65 -17.74
C GLU A 188 6.24 -15.98 -17.74
N LYS A 189 5.74 -16.42 -18.91
CA LYS A 189 5.52 -17.84 -19.11
C LYS A 189 6.82 -18.50 -18.70
N GLN A 190 6.86 -19.15 -17.53
CA GLN A 190 7.85 -20.19 -17.32
C GLN A 190 7.61 -21.16 -18.47
N GLY A 191 8.48 -21.11 -19.47
CA GLY A 191 8.50 -22.11 -20.51
C GLY A 191 8.70 -23.43 -19.79
N ASN A 192 7.64 -24.23 -19.73
CA ASN A 192 7.79 -25.67 -19.61
C ASN A 192 8.61 -26.09 -20.82
N SER A 193 9.91 -26.30 -20.58
CA SER A 193 10.76 -27.09 -21.46
C SER A 193 10.83 -28.52 -20.93
#